data_AF-A0A7X7RY78-F1
#
_entry.id   AF-A0A7X7RY78-F1
#
_cell.length_a   1.000
_cell.length_b   1.000
_cell.length_c   1.000
_cell.angle_alpha   90.00
_cell.angle_beta   90.00
_cell.angle_gamma   90.00
#
_symmetry.space_group_name_H-M   'P 1'
#
loop_
_entity.id
_entity.type
_entity.pdbx_description
1 polymer ?
#
loop_
_entity_poly.entity_id
_entity_poly.type
_entity_poly.pdbx_seq_one_letter_code
_entity_poly.pdbx_strand_id
1 'polypeptide(L)'
;KNIGKYGGDPTRVFVSGASAGAYLTMMLTMDPKRLRKFGCDYTQIKGIIPLSGQCITHFQIRAEQHIGILQPTIDEYAPLFFANTPNLPPILLVTGDKEMEMAGRTDENAYLRRILILKGHQDVTHYEIQGYGHDMAEPAYRLATTFIDKISPPKRA
;
A
#
# COMPACT_ATOMS: atom_id res chain seq x y z
N LYS A 1 -11.96 17.37 1.94
CA LYS A 1 -13.19 18.21 1.95
C LYS A 1 -13.69 18.50 3.37
N ASN A 2 -13.83 17.51 4.26
CA ASN A 2 -14.37 17.76 5.62
C ASN A 2 -13.33 17.84 6.75
N ILE A 3 -12.10 17.36 6.53
CA ILE A 3 -11.12 17.11 7.60
C ILE A 3 -10.79 18.34 8.46
N GLY A 4 -10.77 19.55 7.87
CA GLY A 4 -10.54 20.80 8.62
C GLY A 4 -11.60 21.09 9.69
N LYS A 5 -12.84 20.62 9.50
CA LYS A 5 -13.91 20.73 10.52
C LYS A 5 -13.64 19.87 11.76
N TYR A 6 -12.77 18.87 11.63
CA TYR A 6 -12.37 17.96 12.70
C TYR A 6 -10.94 18.23 13.18
N GLY A 7 -10.39 19.41 12.87
CA GLY A 7 -9.04 19.82 13.29
C GLY A 7 -7.89 19.15 12.52
N GLY A 8 -8.17 18.34 11.51
CA GLY A 8 -7.13 17.70 10.71
C GLY A 8 -6.68 18.58 9.53
N ASP A 9 -5.41 18.41 9.14
CA ASP A 9 -4.77 19.16 8.06
C ASP A 9 -4.99 18.46 6.71
N PRO A 10 -5.71 19.07 5.74
CA PRO A 10 -5.97 18.45 4.43
C PRO A 10 -4.71 18.28 3.57
N THR A 11 -3.57 18.87 3.95
CA THR A 11 -2.29 18.73 3.25
C THR A 11 -1.42 17.60 3.80
N ARG A 12 -1.85 16.94 4.89
CA ARG A 12 -1.12 15.88 5.61
C ARG A 12 -1.92 14.58 5.65
N VAL A 13 -2.45 14.17 4.50
CA VAL A 13 -3.28 12.95 4.38
C VAL A 13 -2.40 11.74 4.08
N PHE A 14 -2.45 10.73 4.94
CA PHE A 14 -1.80 9.43 4.73
C PHE A 14 -2.88 8.35 4.66
N VAL A 15 -2.64 7.31 3.86
CA VAL A 15 -3.59 6.19 3.73
C VAL A 15 -2.87 4.89 4.06
N SER A 16 -3.49 4.09 4.93
CA SER A 16 -2.97 2.81 5.38
C SER A 16 -4.12 1.82 5.56
N GLY A 17 -3.77 0.54 5.55
CA GLY A 17 -4.67 -0.55 5.88
C GLY A 17 -3.84 -1.82 6.05
N ALA A 18 -4.44 -2.85 6.65
CA ALA A 18 -3.83 -4.16 6.84
C ALA A 18 -4.55 -5.23 6.02
N SER A 19 -3.82 -6.24 5.52
CA SER A 19 -4.37 -7.38 4.80
C SER A 19 -5.22 -6.97 3.59
N ALA A 20 -6.53 -7.27 3.56
CA ALA A 20 -7.44 -6.79 2.52
C ALA A 20 -7.52 -5.25 2.47
N GLY A 21 -7.42 -4.56 3.62
CA GLY A 21 -7.35 -3.10 3.69
C GLY A 21 -6.07 -2.53 3.07
N ALA A 22 -4.96 -3.27 3.12
CA ALA A 22 -3.71 -2.88 2.46
C ALA A 22 -3.83 -3.02 0.93
N TYR A 23 -4.48 -4.08 0.44
CA TYR A 23 -4.85 -4.21 -0.96
C TYR A 23 -5.73 -3.04 -1.42
N LEU A 24 -6.78 -2.71 -0.67
CA LEU A 24 -7.67 -1.59 -0.99
C LEU A 24 -6.94 -0.24 -0.93
N THR A 25 -6.02 -0.06 0.02
CA THR A 25 -5.15 1.12 0.10
C THR A 25 -4.39 1.29 -1.20
N MET A 26 -3.67 0.26 -1.65
CA MET A 26 -2.90 0.32 -2.88
C MET A 26 -3.80 0.55 -4.10
N MET A 27 -4.92 -0.18 -4.22
CA MET A 27 -5.84 0.02 -5.34
C MET A 27 -6.38 1.45 -5.38
N LEU A 28 -6.83 1.99 -4.24
CA LEU A 28 -7.36 3.35 -4.12
C LEU A 28 -6.36 4.41 -4.56
N THR A 29 -5.08 4.23 -4.23
CA THR A 29 -4.04 5.24 -4.46
C THR A 29 -3.28 5.04 -5.76
N MET A 30 -3.19 3.82 -6.28
CA MET A 30 -2.43 3.51 -7.49
C MET A 30 -3.28 3.52 -8.75
N ASP A 31 -4.59 3.26 -8.68
CA ASP A 31 -5.52 3.42 -9.80
C ASP A 31 -6.11 4.84 -9.80
N PRO A 32 -5.67 5.73 -10.72
CA PRO A 32 -6.12 7.12 -10.73
C PRO A 32 -7.63 7.27 -10.93
N LYS A 33 -8.31 6.27 -11.51
CA LYS A 33 -9.75 6.34 -11.76
C LYS A 33 -10.57 6.27 -10.48
N ARG A 34 -10.06 5.68 -9.39
CA ARG A 34 -10.84 5.44 -8.16
C ARG A 34 -11.15 6.74 -7.41
N LEU A 35 -10.14 7.56 -7.17
CA LEU A 35 -10.32 8.85 -6.47
C LEU A 35 -10.98 9.91 -7.36
N ARG A 36 -10.71 9.90 -8.67
CA ARG A 36 -11.27 10.89 -9.61
C ARG A 36 -12.79 10.88 -9.66
N LYS A 37 -13.43 9.72 -9.46
CA LYS A 37 -14.90 9.61 -9.36
C LYS A 37 -15.49 10.46 -8.22
N PHE A 38 -14.69 10.80 -7.21
CA PHE A 38 -15.09 11.64 -6.07
C PHE A 38 -14.56 13.08 -6.17
N GLY A 39 -13.95 13.45 -7.30
CA GLY A 39 -13.26 14.72 -7.49
C GLY A 39 -12.04 14.88 -6.59
N CYS A 40 -11.33 13.77 -6.33
CA CYS A 40 -10.06 13.73 -5.60
C CYS A 40 -8.97 13.18 -6.51
N ASP A 41 -7.72 13.51 -6.18
CA ASP A 41 -6.55 13.00 -6.88
C ASP A 41 -5.60 12.29 -5.91
N TYR A 42 -4.98 11.20 -6.35
CA TYR A 42 -4.06 10.42 -5.53
C TYR A 42 -2.81 11.21 -5.15
N THR A 43 -2.42 12.23 -5.93
CA THR A 43 -1.32 13.14 -5.61
C THR A 43 -1.60 14.03 -4.39
N GLN A 44 -2.86 14.10 -3.92
CA GLN A 44 -3.21 14.79 -2.67
C GLN A 44 -2.84 13.97 -1.43
N ILE A 45 -2.50 12.68 -1.60
CA ILE A 45 -2.04 11.80 -0.53
C ILE A 45 -0.55 12.02 -0.34
N LYS A 46 -0.13 12.18 0.91
CA LYS A 46 1.25 12.49 1.30
C LYS A 46 2.11 11.23 1.48
N GLY A 47 1.48 10.09 1.73
CA GLY A 47 2.16 8.79 1.78
C GLY A 47 1.18 7.61 1.86
N ILE A 48 1.62 6.47 1.35
CA ILE A 48 0.85 5.24 1.23
C ILE A 48 1.53 4.15 2.07
N ILE A 49 0.80 3.51 2.99
CA ILE A 49 1.37 2.58 3.98
C ILE A 49 0.56 1.28 4.04
N PRO A 50 0.63 0.41 3.01
CA PRO A 50 -0.03 -0.90 3.06
C PRO A 50 0.74 -1.87 3.97
N LEU A 51 0.02 -2.53 4.89
CA LEU A 51 0.56 -3.53 5.81
C LEU A 51 0.09 -4.93 5.38
N SER A 52 1.00 -5.78 4.92
CA SER A 52 0.73 -7.15 4.43
C SER A 52 -0.34 -7.20 3.33
N GLY A 53 -0.23 -6.30 2.36
CA GLY A 53 -1.16 -6.19 1.23
C GLY A 53 -0.88 -7.17 0.11
N GLN A 54 -1.91 -7.44 -0.69
CA GLN A 54 -1.83 -8.29 -1.88
C GLN A 54 -1.45 -7.39 -3.05
N CYS A 55 -0.37 -7.70 -3.76
CA CYS A 55 0.06 -6.88 -4.90
C CYS A 55 -0.41 -7.46 -6.24
N ILE A 56 -0.80 -8.74 -6.25
CA ILE A 56 -1.51 -9.40 -7.36
C ILE A 56 -3.03 -9.32 -7.14
N THR A 57 -3.83 -9.88 -8.06
CA THR A 57 -5.29 -9.88 -7.95
C THR A 57 -5.75 -10.54 -6.65
N HIS A 58 -6.62 -9.84 -5.92
CA HIS A 58 -7.06 -10.25 -4.58
C HIS A 58 -7.73 -11.63 -4.59
N PHE A 59 -7.60 -12.38 -3.49
CA PHE A 59 -8.13 -13.75 -3.41
C PHE A 59 -9.62 -13.83 -3.68
N GLN A 60 -10.40 -12.87 -3.16
CA GLN A 60 -11.85 -12.84 -3.39
C GLN A 60 -12.19 -12.77 -4.89
N ILE A 61 -11.48 -11.93 -5.65
CA ILE A 61 -11.73 -11.76 -7.08
C ILE A 61 -11.31 -13.00 -7.86
N ARG A 62 -10.16 -13.59 -7.51
CA ARG A 62 -9.73 -14.87 -8.08
C ARG A 62 -10.73 -16.00 -7.78
N ALA A 63 -11.26 -16.05 -6.55
CA ALA A 63 -12.26 -17.04 -6.17
C ALA A 63 -13.56 -16.90 -6.98
N GLU A 64 -14.03 -15.66 -7.20
CA GLU A 64 -15.17 -15.36 -8.07
C GLU A 64 -14.95 -15.78 -9.53
N GLN A 65 -13.68 -15.88 -9.96
CA GLN A 65 -13.26 -16.37 -11.29
C GLN A 65 -12.89 -17.86 -11.30
N HIS A 66 -13.11 -18.59 -10.19
CA HIS A 66 -12.71 -19.98 -10.01
C HIS A 66 -11.19 -20.23 -10.16
N ILE A 67 -10.37 -19.22 -9.87
CA ILE A 67 -8.91 -19.28 -9.87
C ILE A 67 -8.41 -19.59 -8.46
N GLY A 68 -7.61 -20.63 -8.32
CA GLY A 68 -7.06 -21.07 -7.03
C GLY A 68 -6.04 -20.08 -6.43
N ILE A 69 -5.87 -20.15 -5.11
CA ILE A 69 -5.00 -19.25 -4.33
C ILE A 69 -3.53 -19.24 -4.82
N LEU A 70 -3.04 -20.38 -5.30
CA LEU A 70 -1.67 -20.58 -5.78
C LEU A 70 -1.46 -20.22 -7.25
N GLN A 71 -2.53 -19.91 -8.00
CA GLN A 71 -2.41 -19.42 -9.38
C GLN A 71 -2.43 -17.88 -9.34
N PRO A 72 -1.28 -17.21 -9.57
CA PRO A 72 -1.26 -15.76 -9.57
C PRO A 72 -1.91 -15.21 -10.85
N THR A 73 -2.61 -14.09 -10.71
CA THR A 73 -3.08 -13.27 -11.83
C THR A 73 -2.73 -11.80 -11.56
N ILE A 74 -2.35 -11.09 -12.62
CA ILE A 74 -2.06 -9.65 -12.57
C ILE A 74 -2.88 -9.01 -13.68
N ASP A 75 -4.00 -8.40 -13.30
CA ASP A 75 -4.96 -7.73 -14.18
C ASP A 75 -5.42 -6.40 -13.55
N GLU A 76 -6.47 -5.76 -14.07
CA GLU A 76 -6.97 -4.48 -13.57
C GLU A 76 -7.42 -4.49 -12.09
N TYR A 77 -7.45 -5.66 -11.46
CA TYR A 77 -7.73 -5.84 -10.04
C TYR A 77 -6.46 -6.03 -9.20
N ALA A 78 -5.26 -5.88 -9.76
CA ALA A 78 -3.99 -6.01 -9.04
C ALA A 78 -3.28 -4.66 -8.90
N PRO A 79 -2.73 -4.30 -7.71
CA PRO A 79 -1.87 -3.12 -7.58
C PRO A 79 -0.68 -3.11 -8.54
N LEU A 80 -0.06 -4.27 -8.80
CA LEU A 80 1.03 -4.43 -9.76
C LEU A 80 0.69 -3.95 -11.17
N PHE A 81 -0.58 -4.06 -11.59
CA PHE A 81 -1.05 -3.58 -12.89
C PHE A 81 -0.92 -2.06 -13.03
N PHE A 82 -0.95 -1.32 -11.92
CA PHE A 82 -0.88 0.14 -11.86
C PHE A 82 0.51 0.67 -11.45
N ALA A 83 1.55 -0.16 -11.50
CA ALA A 83 2.91 0.26 -11.13
C ALA A 83 3.53 1.29 -12.10
N ASN A 84 2.86 1.61 -13.21
CA ASN A 84 3.21 2.67 -14.16
C ASN A 84 2.48 4.00 -13.90
N THR A 85 1.65 4.09 -12.86
CA THR A 85 0.93 5.33 -12.53
C THR A 85 1.93 6.43 -12.19
N PRO A 86 1.93 7.57 -12.90
CA PRO A 86 2.93 8.62 -12.69
C PRO A 86 2.73 9.32 -11.35
N ASN A 87 3.82 9.86 -10.79
CA ASN A 87 3.80 10.71 -9.59
C ASN A 87 3.11 10.07 -8.38
N LEU A 88 3.28 8.77 -8.17
CA LEU A 88 2.80 8.12 -6.95
C LEU A 88 3.45 8.78 -5.71
N PRO A 89 2.68 9.03 -4.64
CA PRO A 89 3.22 9.45 -3.36
C PRO A 89 4.25 8.46 -2.82
N PRO A 90 5.13 8.86 -1.87
CA PRO A 90 6.01 7.94 -1.18
C PRO A 90 5.26 6.72 -0.63
N ILE A 91 5.85 5.53 -0.77
CA ILE A 91 5.22 4.26 -0.39
C ILE A 91 6.09 3.53 0.65
N LEU A 92 5.47 3.12 1.74
CA LEU A 92 6.05 2.21 2.73
C LEU A 92 5.29 0.89 2.69
N LEU A 93 5.87 -0.11 2.04
CA LEU A 93 5.40 -1.50 2.11
C LEU A 93 5.96 -2.14 3.38
N VAL A 94 5.13 -2.85 4.12
CA VAL A 94 5.59 -3.68 5.24
C VAL A 94 4.91 -5.04 5.12
N THR A 95 5.65 -6.13 5.33
CA THR A 95 5.15 -7.52 5.35
C THR A 95 5.75 -8.29 6.53
N GLY A 96 5.17 -9.43 6.88
CA GLY A 96 5.82 -10.39 7.78
C GLY A 96 6.98 -11.10 7.10
N ASP A 97 7.63 -11.97 7.86
CA ASP A 97 8.62 -12.94 7.39
C ASP A 97 8.03 -13.79 6.27
N LYS A 98 8.70 -13.88 5.13
CA LYS A 98 8.19 -14.61 3.95
C LYS A 98 7.88 -16.08 4.22
N GLU A 99 8.56 -16.72 5.17
CA GLU A 99 8.34 -18.13 5.51
C GLU A 99 7.19 -18.33 6.50
N MET A 100 6.71 -17.24 7.13
CA MET A 100 5.58 -17.25 8.08
C MET A 100 4.33 -16.53 7.56
N GLU A 101 4.50 -15.69 6.55
CA GLU A 101 3.46 -14.86 5.98
C GLU A 101 2.54 -15.64 5.04
N MET A 102 1.31 -15.15 4.87
CA MET A 102 0.31 -15.84 4.08
C MET A 102 0.60 -15.74 2.58
N ALA A 103 0.71 -16.90 1.91
CA ALA A 103 0.55 -17.02 0.45
C ALA A 103 1.41 -16.04 -0.39
N GLY A 104 2.69 -15.87 -0.01
CA GLY A 104 3.67 -15.13 -0.81
C GLY A 104 3.56 -13.61 -0.77
N ARG A 105 2.85 -13.02 0.22
CA ARG A 105 2.69 -11.54 0.32
C ARG A 105 4.02 -10.81 0.32
N THR A 106 5.03 -11.35 0.99
CA THR A 106 6.36 -10.74 1.05
C THR A 106 6.99 -10.67 -0.35
N ASP A 107 6.95 -11.77 -1.11
CA ASP A 107 7.46 -11.81 -2.49
C ASP A 107 6.67 -10.89 -3.43
N GLU A 108 5.34 -10.87 -3.29
CA GLU A 108 4.46 -9.96 -4.05
C GLU A 108 4.84 -8.48 -3.82
N ASN A 109 5.05 -8.09 -2.55
CA ASN A 109 5.43 -6.71 -2.19
C ASN A 109 6.86 -6.36 -2.64
N ALA A 110 7.79 -7.31 -2.52
CA ALA A 110 9.16 -7.15 -3.03
C ALA A 110 9.16 -6.95 -4.55
N TYR A 111 8.34 -7.73 -5.27
CA TYR A 111 8.20 -7.59 -6.71
C TYR A 111 7.56 -6.24 -7.09
N LEU A 112 6.48 -5.82 -6.42
CA LEU A 112 5.88 -4.51 -6.63
C LEU A 112 6.90 -3.39 -6.42
N ARG A 113 7.64 -3.41 -5.31
CA ARG A 113 8.71 -2.45 -5.06
C ARG A 113 9.72 -2.41 -6.20
N ARG A 114 10.16 -3.58 -6.69
CA ARG A 114 11.12 -3.66 -7.78
C ARG A 114 10.58 -3.02 -9.06
N ILE A 115 9.33 -3.31 -9.43
CA ILE A 115 8.70 -2.74 -10.62
C ILE A 115 8.53 -1.23 -10.48
N LEU A 116 8.09 -0.73 -9.32
CA LEU A 116 7.97 0.71 -9.04
C LEU A 116 9.30 1.44 -9.26
N ILE A 117 10.40 0.92 -8.71
CA ILE A 117 11.75 1.50 -8.88
C ILE A 117 12.15 1.52 -10.36
N LEU A 118 11.94 0.42 -11.08
CA LEU A 118 12.27 0.31 -12.51
C LEU A 118 11.42 1.24 -13.39
N LYS A 119 10.23 1.64 -12.92
CA LYS A 119 9.35 2.61 -13.58
C LYS A 119 9.62 4.05 -13.16
N GLY A 120 10.61 4.30 -12.30
CA GLY A 120 11.03 5.64 -11.90
C GLY A 120 10.50 6.11 -10.54
N HIS A 121 9.71 5.31 -9.82
CA HIS A 121 9.26 5.62 -8.46
C HIS A 121 10.35 5.24 -7.46
N GLN A 122 11.20 6.20 -7.09
CA GLN A 122 12.33 5.93 -6.18
C GLN A 122 11.92 5.96 -4.69
N ASP A 123 10.84 6.66 -4.35
CA ASP A 123 10.37 6.81 -2.97
C ASP A 123 9.51 5.63 -2.51
N VAL A 124 10.05 4.41 -2.63
CA VAL A 124 9.39 3.17 -2.17
C VAL A 124 10.33 2.32 -1.29
N THR A 125 9.89 2.07 -0.07
CA THR A 125 10.59 1.20 0.90
C THR A 125 9.77 -0.03 1.17
N HIS A 126 10.42 -1.19 1.33
CA HIS A 126 9.79 -2.42 1.78
C HIS A 126 10.55 -2.96 2.98
N TYR A 127 9.86 -3.17 4.10
CA TYR A 127 10.38 -3.87 5.25
C TYR A 127 9.71 -5.24 5.39
N GLU A 128 10.53 -6.25 5.64
CA GLU A 128 10.11 -7.59 6.03
C GLU A 128 10.38 -7.74 7.54
N ILE A 129 9.32 -7.94 8.33
CA ILE A 129 9.43 -8.08 9.78
C ILE A 129 9.70 -9.55 10.11
N GLN A 130 10.97 -9.89 10.24
CA GLN A 130 11.42 -11.26 10.58
C GLN A 130 10.81 -11.73 11.90
N GLY A 131 10.44 -13.02 11.96
CA GLY A 131 9.84 -13.64 13.15
C GLY A 131 8.36 -13.34 13.39
N TYR A 132 7.68 -12.64 12.46
CA TYR A 132 6.24 -12.38 12.48
C TYR A 132 5.61 -12.83 11.17
N GLY A 133 4.42 -13.42 11.21
CA GLY A 133 3.65 -13.79 10.02
C GLY A 133 2.63 -12.72 9.67
N HIS A 134 1.40 -13.15 9.39
CA HIS A 134 0.28 -12.23 9.08
C HIS A 134 -0.14 -11.33 10.25
N ASP A 135 0.40 -11.58 11.45
CA ASP A 135 0.25 -10.81 12.69
C ASP A 135 1.26 -9.66 12.82
N MET A 136 2.06 -9.39 11.78
CA MET A 136 3.06 -8.31 11.68
C MET A 136 2.56 -6.87 11.88
N ALA A 137 1.24 -6.64 11.98
CA ALA A 137 0.68 -5.28 11.94
C ALA A 137 1.13 -4.43 13.14
N GLU A 138 1.10 -5.01 14.34
CA GLU A 138 1.51 -4.32 15.56
C GLU A 138 2.98 -3.88 15.52
N PRO A 139 3.97 -4.76 15.23
CA PRO A 139 5.36 -4.31 15.10
C PRO A 139 5.58 -3.33 13.94
N ALA A 140 4.72 -3.35 12.89
CA ALA A 140 4.80 -2.40 11.78
C ALA A 140 4.40 -0.96 12.15
N TYR A 141 3.63 -0.73 13.22
CA TYR A 141 3.16 0.61 13.58
C TYR A 141 4.29 1.59 13.87
N ARG A 142 5.42 1.12 14.41
CA ARG A 142 6.59 1.98 14.63
C ARG A 142 7.22 2.45 13.32
N LEU A 143 7.29 1.57 12.32
CA LEU A 143 7.78 1.91 10.98
C LEU A 143 6.83 2.90 10.30
N ALA A 144 5.52 2.67 10.41
CA ALA A 144 4.49 3.55 9.84
C ALA A 144 4.56 4.97 10.43
N THR A 145 4.61 5.10 11.75
CA THR A 145 4.71 6.40 12.43
C THR A 145 6.01 7.13 12.10
N THR A 146 7.14 6.41 12.06
CA THR A 146 8.44 6.98 11.68
C THR A 146 8.45 7.48 10.23
N PHE A 147 7.79 6.78 9.32
CA PHE A 147 7.62 7.21 7.94
C PHE A 147 6.75 8.47 7.82
N ILE A 148 5.65 8.55 8.58
CA ILE A 148 4.81 9.75 8.66
C ILE A 148 5.64 10.94 9.16
N ASP A 149 6.39 10.78 10.25
CA ASP A 149 7.21 11.85 10.83
C ASP A 149 8.32 12.32 9.88
N LYS A 150 8.94 11.40 9.13
CA LYS A 150 9.96 11.72 8.13
C LYS A 150 9.40 12.60 7.01
N ILE A 151 8.20 12.29 6.52
CA ILE A 151 7.58 12.99 5.38
C ILE A 151 6.88 14.27 5.82
N SER A 152 6.32 14.26 7.03
CA SER A 152 5.52 15.34 7.56
C SER A 152 5.85 15.55 9.03
N PRO A 153 6.99 16.20 9.33
CA PRO A 153 7.45 16.42 10.70
C PRO A 153 6.39 17.12 11.55
N PRO A 154 6.33 16.84 12.86
CA PRO A 154 5.50 17.60 13.78
C PRO A 154 5.82 19.10 13.66
N LYS A 155 4.79 19.95 13.66
CA LYS A 155 5.02 21.39 13.80
C LYS A 155 5.69 21.59 15.16
N ARG A 156 6.93 22.12 15.18
CA ARG A 156 7.56 22.54 16.44
C ARG A 156 6.64 23.59 17.07
N ALA A 157 6.26 23.35 18.32
CA ALA A 157 5.51 24.30 19.13
C ALA A 157 6.33 25.56 19.39
#